data_AF-A0AAU2QFG5-F1
#
_entry.id   AF-A0AAU2QFG5-F1
#
_cell.length_a   1.000
_cell.length_b   1.000
_cell.length_c   1.000
_cell.angle_alpha   90.00
_cell.angle_beta   90.00
_cell.angle_gamma   90.00
#
_symmetry.space_group_name_H-M   'P 1'
#
loop_
_entity.id
_entity.type
_entity.pdbx_description
1 polymer ?
#
loop_
_entity_poly.entity_id
_entity_poly.type
_entity_poly.pdbx_seq_one_letter_code
_entity_poly.pdbx_strand_id
1 'polypeptide(L)'
;MRSAPAHVLPRTTERAAAMDAQVGRLLDRAHAAGTVRGVVSWEDPRPLMCGIAYAAQVHSDTLADRLESVRRYLGVMLNGMRA
;
A
#
# COMPACT_ATOMS: atom_id res chain seq x y z
N MET A 1 8.54 -7.52 18.43
CA MET A 1 8.19 -6.10 18.72
C MET A 1 6.77 -5.87 18.20
N ARG A 2 5.79 -5.65 19.08
CA ARG A 2 4.39 -5.47 18.68
C ARG A 2 4.11 -3.98 18.52
N SER A 3 3.70 -3.54 17.34
CA SER A 3 3.26 -2.15 17.15
C SER A 3 1.97 -1.90 17.93
N ALA A 4 1.82 -0.70 18.49
CA ALA A 4 0.56 -0.28 19.12
C ALA A 4 -0.56 -0.20 18.06
N PRO A 5 -1.81 -0.54 18.42
CA PRO A 5 -2.95 -0.56 17.48
C PRO A 5 -3.33 0.84 16.98
N ALA A 6 -2.88 1.89 17.67
CA ALA A 6 -3.07 3.29 17.29
C ALA A 6 -1.74 4.06 17.40
N HIS A 7 -1.65 5.17 16.67
CA HIS A 7 -0.54 6.11 16.79
C HIS A 7 -0.59 6.79 18.17
N VAL A 8 0.40 6.48 19.02
CA VAL A 8 0.50 7.06 20.38
C VAL A 8 1.18 8.43 20.36
N LEU A 9 2.01 8.69 19.33
CA LEU A 9 2.75 9.94 19.19
C LEU A 9 2.05 10.84 18.15
N PRO A 10 1.75 12.12 18.50
CA PRO A 10 1.10 13.06 17.57
C PRO A 10 1.82 13.19 16.22
N ARG A 11 3.16 13.23 16.24
CA ARG A 11 3.97 13.27 15.02
C ARG A 11 3.79 12.07 14.10
N THR A 12 3.47 10.89 14.64
CA THR A 12 3.20 9.71 13.81
C THR A 12 1.86 9.85 13.10
N THR A 13 0.84 10.36 13.79
CA THR A 13 -0.47 10.67 13.19
C THR A 13 -0.34 11.70 12.08
N GLU A 14 0.36 12.80 12.32
CA GLU A 14 0.60 13.86 11.32
C GLU A 14 1.27 13.31 10.07
N ARG A 15 2.31 12.47 10.24
CA ARG A 15 3.02 11.85 9.12
C ARG A 15 2.19 10.84 8.36
N ALA A 16 1.43 10.00 9.06
CA ALA A 16 0.53 9.04 8.44
C ALA A 16 -0.53 9.77 7.60
N ALA A 17 -1.14 10.81 8.15
CA ALA A 17 -2.10 11.65 7.43
C ALA A 17 -1.50 12.34 6.20
N ALA A 18 -0.27 12.87 6.31
CA ALA A 18 0.42 13.48 5.18
C ALA A 18 0.71 12.46 4.06
N MET A 19 1.11 11.25 4.42
CA MET A 19 1.34 10.15 3.47
C MET A 19 0.02 9.74 2.80
N ASP A 20 -1.04 9.52 3.58
CA ASP A 20 -2.36 9.17 3.06
C ASP A 20 -2.88 10.25 2.08
N ALA A 21 -2.70 11.53 2.42
CA ALA A 21 -3.09 12.63 1.53
C ALA A 21 -2.27 12.67 0.23
N GLN A 22 -0.97 12.34 0.28
CA GLN A 22 -0.13 12.27 -0.92
C GLN A 22 -0.54 11.11 -1.83
N VAL A 23 -0.84 9.95 -1.26
CA VAL A 23 -1.27 8.79 -2.03
C VAL A 23 -2.67 8.98 -2.60
N GLY A 24 -3.60 9.59 -1.84
CA GLY A 24 -4.91 9.98 -2.36
C GLY A 24 -4.79 10.84 -3.63
N ARG A 25 -3.96 11.88 -3.60
CA ARG A 25 -3.70 12.73 -4.79
C ARG A 25 -3.03 11.99 -5.96
N LEU A 26 -2.29 10.92 -5.70
CA LEU A 26 -1.75 10.06 -6.76
C LEU A 26 -2.86 9.23 -7.39
N LEU A 27 -3.73 8.65 -6.57
CA LEU A 27 -4.87 7.86 -7.02
C LEU A 27 -5.89 8.71 -7.79
N ASP A 28 -6.20 9.92 -7.33
CA ASP A 28 -7.08 10.86 -8.02
C ASP A 28 -6.58 11.16 -9.45
N ARG A 29 -5.27 11.35 -9.60
CA ARG A 29 -4.65 11.55 -10.93
C ARG A 29 -4.73 10.29 -11.78
N ALA A 30 -4.56 9.12 -11.18
CA ALA A 30 -4.69 7.85 -11.90
C ALA A 30 -6.13 7.61 -12.39
N HIS A 31 -7.13 7.98 -11.60
CA HIS A 31 -8.54 8.00 -11.99
C HIS A 31 -8.82 9.01 -13.10
N ALA A 32 -8.35 10.26 -12.95
CA ALA A 32 -8.52 11.30 -13.95
C ALA A 32 -7.88 10.94 -15.30
N ALA A 33 -6.79 10.18 -15.28
CA ALA A 33 -6.14 9.64 -16.47
C ALA A 33 -6.81 8.38 -17.04
N GLY A 34 -7.87 7.86 -16.39
CA GLY A 34 -8.55 6.62 -16.78
C GLY A 34 -7.69 5.36 -16.63
N THR A 35 -6.59 5.42 -15.87
CA THR A 35 -5.66 4.29 -15.72
C THR A 35 -6.03 3.32 -14.61
N VAL A 36 -6.86 3.76 -13.65
CA VAL A 36 -7.37 2.98 -12.53
C VAL A 36 -8.89 3.10 -12.53
N ARG A 37 -9.60 2.01 -12.21
CA ARG A 37 -11.07 2.00 -12.13
C ARG A 37 -11.55 2.89 -10.98
N GLY A 38 -12.54 3.74 -11.24
CA GLY A 38 -13.08 4.67 -10.23
C GLY A 38 -13.78 4.03 -9.01
N VAL A 39 -13.95 2.70 -9.01
CA VAL A 39 -14.44 1.96 -7.83
C VAL A 39 -13.36 1.72 -6.78
N VAL A 40 -12.08 1.93 -7.11
CA VAL A 40 -10.95 1.73 -6.20
C VAL A 40 -10.76 3.00 -5.38
N SER A 41 -10.94 2.92 -4.06
CA SER A 41 -10.62 4.01 -3.13
C SER A 41 -9.23 3.82 -2.53
N TRP A 42 -8.67 4.82 -1.82
CA TRP A 42 -7.41 4.62 -1.08
C TRP A 42 -7.56 3.64 0.11
N GLU A 43 -8.79 3.46 0.60
CA GLU A 43 -9.07 2.55 1.71
C GLU A 43 -8.90 1.07 1.33
N ASP A 44 -8.97 0.74 0.04
CA ASP A 44 -8.81 -0.63 -0.48
C ASP A 44 -7.34 -1.07 -0.59
N PRO A 45 -6.44 -0.36 -1.32
CA PRO A 45 -5.05 -0.78 -1.47
C PRO A 45 -4.22 -0.58 -0.20
N ARG A 46 -4.59 0.31 0.72
CA ARG A 46 -3.84 0.52 1.98
C ARG A 46 -3.69 -0.77 2.82
N PRO A 47 -4.77 -1.48 3.21
CA PRO A 47 -4.65 -2.75 3.91
C PRO A 47 -4.00 -3.84 3.05
N LEU A 48 -4.22 -3.84 1.72
CA LEU A 48 -3.58 -4.79 0.81
C LEU A 48 -2.06 -4.62 0.77
N MET A 49 -1.56 -3.37 0.73
CA MET A 49 -0.12 -3.09 0.81
C MET A 49 0.49 -3.58 2.11
N CYS A 50 -0.20 -3.40 3.24
CA CYS A 50 0.22 -3.97 4.52
C CYS A 50 0.26 -5.52 4.47
N GLY A 51 -0.76 -6.14 3.88
CA GLY A 51 -0.82 -7.59 3.65
C GLY A 51 0.33 -8.10 2.78
N ILE A 52 0.65 -7.40 1.68
CA ILE A 52 1.78 -7.72 0.79
C ILE A 52 3.11 -7.63 1.54
N ALA A 53 3.32 -6.56 2.30
CA ALA A 53 4.54 -6.36 3.07
C ALA A 53 4.73 -7.46 4.13
N TYR A 54 3.64 -7.89 4.76
CA TYR A 54 3.63 -9.01 5.71
C TYR A 54 3.89 -10.35 5.00
N ALA A 55 3.15 -10.66 3.93
CA ALA A 55 3.29 -11.90 3.20
C ALA A 55 4.72 -12.08 2.65
N ALA A 56 5.31 -11.04 2.07
CA ALA A 56 6.69 -11.08 1.60
C ALA A 56 7.72 -11.19 2.73
N GLN A 57 7.37 -10.79 3.96
CA GLN A 57 8.25 -10.97 5.11
C GLN A 57 8.17 -12.38 5.70
N VAL A 58 7.02 -13.04 5.62
CA VAL A 58 6.82 -14.41 6.16
C VAL A 58 7.35 -15.50 5.23
N HIS A 59 7.28 -15.30 3.91
CA HIS A 59 7.63 -16.32 2.91
C HIS A 59 9.02 -16.13 2.29
N SER A 60 9.97 -15.51 2.99
CA SER A 60 11.28 -15.17 2.41
C SER A 60 12.40 -15.32 3.42
N ASP A 61 13.41 -16.11 3.05
CA ASP A 61 14.61 -16.35 3.86
C ASP A 61 15.68 -15.28 3.60
N THR A 62 15.65 -14.63 2.43
CA THR A 62 16.58 -13.56 2.06
C THR A 62 15.87 -12.25 1.73
N LEU A 63 16.63 -11.15 1.80
CA LEU A 63 16.14 -9.84 1.35
C LEU A 63 15.79 -9.85 -0.15
N ALA A 64 16.51 -10.62 -0.96
CA ALA A 64 16.25 -10.72 -2.40
C ALA A 64 14.88 -11.35 -2.66
N ASP A 65 14.58 -12.47 -2.01
CA ASP A 65 13.30 -13.18 -2.14
C ASP A 65 12.12 -12.31 -1.65
N ARG A 66 12.35 -11.56 -0.58
CA ARG A 66 11.37 -10.60 -0.06
C ARG A 66 11.05 -9.52 -1.10
N LEU A 67 12.09 -8.92 -1.71
CA LEU A 67 11.90 -7.88 -2.72
C LEU A 67 11.24 -8.43 -3.98
N GLU A 68 11.58 -9.64 -4.40
CA GLU A 68 10.91 -10.32 -5.51
C GLU A 68 9.43 -10.55 -5.20
N SER A 69 9.12 -11.09 -4.02
CA SER A 69 7.75 -11.35 -3.57
C SER A 69 6.92 -10.08 -3.49
N VAL A 70 7.47 -8.99 -2.91
CA VAL A 70 6.80 -7.68 -2.89
C VAL A 70 6.49 -7.21 -4.31
N ARG A 71 7.47 -7.24 -5.22
CA ARG A 71 7.27 -6.81 -6.62
C ARG A 71 6.19 -7.64 -7.32
N ARG A 72 6.21 -8.95 -7.12
CA ARG A 72 5.22 -9.87 -7.70
C ARG A 72 3.82 -9.57 -7.20
N TYR A 73 3.61 -9.51 -5.88
CA TYR A 73 2.28 -9.27 -5.32
C TYR A 73 1.77 -7.87 -5.62
N LEU A 74 2.64 -6.86 -5.58
CA LEU A 74 2.30 -5.50 -5.97
C LEU A 74 1.90 -5.45 -7.45
N GLY A 75 2.62 -6.14 -8.34
CA GLY A 75 2.27 -6.23 -9.75
C GLY A 75 0.89 -6.85 -9.99
N VAL A 76 0.55 -7.93 -9.27
CA VAL A 76 -0.79 -8.54 -9.32
C VAL A 76 -1.87 -7.56 -8.87
N MET A 77 -1.67 -6.90 -7.73
CA MET A 77 -2.62 -5.92 -7.19
C MET A 77 -2.82 -4.75 -8.16
N LEU A 78 -1.72 -4.14 -8.63
CA LEU A 78 -1.78 -3.02 -9.57
C LEU A 78 -2.48 -3.40 -10.87
N ASN A 79 -2.20 -4.58 -11.44
CA ASN A 79 -2.89 -5.04 -12.65
C ASN A 79 -4.39 -5.24 -12.43
N GLY A 80 -4.82 -5.71 -11.26
CA GLY A 80 -6.24 -5.87 -10.93
C GLY A 80 -7.01 -4.54 -10.82
N MET A 81 -6.32 -3.44 -10.51
CA MET A 81 -6.93 -2.11 -10.36
C MET A 81 -7.04 -1.33 -11.67
N ARG A 82 -6.36 -1.78 -12.73
CA ARG A 82 -6.38 -1.09 -14.04
C ARG A 82 -7.77 -1.12 -14.66
N ALA A 83 -8.13 -0.02 -15.32
CA ALA A 83 -9.38 0.10 -16.09
C ALA A 83 -9.36 -0.82 -17.32
#